data_AF-K6DS56-F1
#
_entry.id   AF-K6DS56-F1
#
_cell.length_a   1.000
_cell.length_b   1.000
_cell.length_c   1.000
_cell.angle_alpha   90.00
_cell.angle_beta   90.00
_cell.angle_gamma   90.00
#
_symmetry.space_group_name_H-M   'P 1'
#
loop_
_entity.id
_entity.type
_entity.pdbx_description
1 polymer ?
#
loop_
_entity_poly.entity_id
_entity_poly.type
_entity_poly.pdbx_seq_one_letter_code
_entity_poly.pdbx_strand_id
1 'polypeptide(L)' 'MKPLQLSTETALKLSQKLNVPIEQLMHMPQHILIQKLMELEKE' A
#
# COMPACT_ATOMS: atom_id res chain seq x y z
N MET A 1 0.31 13.56 10.44
CA MET A 1 0.18 12.41 9.53
C MET A 1 -0.35 11.26 10.36
N LYS A 2 -1.62 10.87 10.23
CA LYS A 2 -2.10 9.65 10.89
C LYS A 2 -1.41 8.47 10.18
N PRO A 3 -0.74 7.56 10.91
CA PRO A 3 -0.19 6.36 10.30
C PRO A 3 -1.33 5.57 9.65
N LEU A 4 -1.05 4.93 8.52
CA LEU A 4 -1.99 4.02 7.89
C LEU A 4 -2.40 2.97 8.91
N GLN A 5 -3.70 2.89 9.22
CA GLN A 5 -4.26 1.88 10.12
C GLN A 5 -4.45 0.58 9.33
N LEU A 6 -3.36 0.01 8.84
CA LEU A 6 -3.35 -1.26 8.14
C LEU A 6 -3.02 -2.35 9.16
N SER A 7 -3.80 -3.43 9.15
CA SER A 7 -3.36 -4.66 9.82
C SER A 7 -2.12 -5.21 9.12
N THR A 8 -1.28 -5.91 9.86
CA THR A 8 -0.06 -6.57 9.34
C THR A 8 -0.37 -7.48 8.16
N GLU A 9 -1.48 -8.22 8.23
CA GLU A 9 -1.96 -9.07 7.11
C GLU A 9 -2.31 -8.27 5.86
N THR A 10 -2.96 -7.12 6.01
CA THR A 10 -3.34 -6.28 4.87
C THR A 10 -2.10 -5.65 4.25
N ALA A 11 -1.15 -5.21 5.07
CA ALA A 11 0.12 -4.67 4.61
C ALA A 11 0.94 -5.71 3.82
N LEU A 12 0.99 -6.96 4.28
CA LEU A 12 1.63 -8.06 3.56
C LEU A 12 0.98 -8.32 2.19
N LYS A 13 -0.36 -8.44 2.16
CA LYS A 13 -1.11 -8.66 0.91
C LYS A 13 -0.94 -7.51 -0.08
N LEU A 14 -0.97 -6.26 0.41
CA LEU A 14 -0.78 -5.07 -0.41
C LEU A 14 0.66 -4.96 -0.93
N SER A 15 1.66 -5.21 -0.09
CA SER A 15 3.08 -5.24 -0.47
C SER A 15 3.33 -6.22 -1.61
N GLN A 16 2.75 -7.43 -1.55
CA GLN A 16 2.84 -8.43 -2.61
C GLN A 16 2.12 -8.00 -3.90
N LYS A 17 0.88 -7.51 -3.79
CA LYS A 17 0.09 -7.08 -4.96
C LYS A 17 0.71 -5.88 -5.68
N LEU A 18 1.24 -4.93 -4.92
CA LEU A 18 1.85 -3.71 -5.45
C LEU A 18 3.34 -3.92 -5.79
N ASN A 19 3.89 -5.11 -5.52
CA ASN A 19 5.30 -5.44 -5.66
C ASN A 19 6.23 -4.38 -5.03
N VAL A 20 5.88 -3.90 -3.85
CA VAL A 20 6.65 -2.91 -3.07
C VAL A 20 7.06 -3.48 -1.72
N PRO A 21 8.24 -3.10 -1.17
CA PRO A 21 8.64 -3.51 0.17
C PRO A 21 7.63 -3.09 1.25
N ILE A 22 7.43 -3.92 2.26
CA ILE A 22 6.48 -3.63 3.33
C ILE A 22 6.90 -2.42 4.16
N GLU A 23 8.19 -2.21 4.37
CA GLU A 23 8.74 -1.03 5.02
C GLU A 23 8.34 0.23 4.25
N GLN A 24 8.45 0.21 2.93
CA GLN A 24 8.07 1.32 2.06
C GLN A 24 6.55 1.55 2.08
N LEU A 25 5.75 0.48 2.10
CA LEU A 25 4.29 0.55 2.21
C LEU A 25 3.84 1.20 3.53
N MET A 26 4.48 0.85 4.65
CA MET A 26 4.15 1.37 5.98
C MET A 26 4.48 2.87 6.14
N HIS A 27 5.46 3.36 5.39
CA HIS A 27 5.84 4.79 5.35
C HIS A 27 5.15 5.56 4.21
N MET A 28 4.37 4.85 3.39
CA MET A 28 3.75 5.43 2.20
C MET A 28 2.62 6.38 2.62
N PRO A 29 2.55 7.58 2.02
CA PRO A 29 1.39 8.44 2.22
C PRO A 29 0.15 7.85 1.52
N GLN A 30 -1.01 8.01 2.16
CA GLN A 30 -2.27 7.38 1.74
C GLN A 30 -2.69 7.68 0.30
N HIS A 31 -2.44 8.89 -0.20
CA HIS A 31 -2.81 9.27 -1.58
C HIS A 31 -1.97 8.53 -2.64
N ILE A 32 -0.69 8.22 -2.36
CA ILE A 32 0.16 7.43 -3.27
C ILE A 32 -0.30 5.97 -3.31
N LEU A 33 -0.69 5.42 -2.16
CA LEU A 33 -1.26 4.07 -2.10
C LEU A 33 -2.52 3.96 -2.97
N ILE A 34 -3.41 4.96 -2.90
CA ILE A 34 -4.62 5.02 -3.72
C ILE A 34 -4.26 5.12 -5.21
N GLN A 35 -3.28 5.93 -5.60
CA GLN A 35 -2.83 6.00 -6.99
C GLN A 35 -2.36 4.65 -7.54
N LYS A 36 -1.52 3.94 -6.78
CA LYS A 36 -1.02 2.62 -7.21
C LYS A 36 -2.12 1.56 -7.26
N LEU A 37 -3.11 1.62 -6.37
CA LEU A 37 -4.28 0.74 -6.42
C LEU A 37 -5.12 1.01 -7.68
N MET A 38 -5.31 2.27 -8.06
CA MET A 38 -6.01 2.62 -9.31
C MET A 38 -5.22 2.20 -10.55
N GLU A 39 -3.89 2.23 -10.51
CA GLU A 39 -3.04 1.67 -11.57
C GLU A 39 -3.21 0.16 -11.69
N LEU A 40 -3.27 -0.57 -10.57
CA LEU A 40 -3.51 -2.02 -10.55
C LEU A 40 -4.92 -2.41 -11.04
N GLU A 41 -5.95 -1.60 -10.80
CA GLU A 41 -7.32 -1.89 -11.27
C GLU A 41 -7.55 -1.55 -12.75
N LYS A 42 -6.68 -0.73 -13.35
CA LYS A 42 -6.78 -0.34 -14.76
C LYS A 42 -6.21 -1.37 -15.74
N GLU A 43 -5.52 -2.38 -15.23
CA GLU A 43 -5.00 -3.53 -15.98
C GLU A 43 -6.01 -4.69 -15.97
#